data_AF-A0A4Q7ECM4-F1
#
_entry.id   AF-A0A4Q7ECM4-F1
#
_cell.length_a   1.000
_cell.length_b   1.000
_cell.length_c   1.000
_cell.angle_alpha   90.00
_cell.angle_beta   90.00
_cell.angle_gamma   90.00
#
_symmetry.space_group_name_H-M   'P 1'
#
loop_
_entity.id
_entity.type
_entity.pdbx_description
1 polymer ?
#
loop_
_entity_poly.entity_id
_entity_poly.type
_entity_poly.pdbx_seq_one_letter_code
_entity_poly.pdbx_strand_id
1 'polypeptide(L)'
;MSINWKEYQEEAAEFFRSLGLEAETDVTIEGVRTKHDIDVLVKSHHAGFDITWIVECKHWQKPVSKLHVLGLREIVSDTGADRGILLSESGFQSGAIEAANLTNVHVTSLEEFRLSASSDIYSMRLRELYDRVESCKERYWDIPKGVRIEHGLRPEVGAWDFSGARVVELCSDILMRAFRGVYPLISDHLAALVTPGFSDGFKSPKEVADAIEPLVVEFESRLDAYDEATKNT
;
A
#
# COMPACT_ATOMS: atom_id res chain seq x y z
N MET A 1 -12.08 -5.73 -26.79
CA MET A 1 -13.32 -5.08 -26.32
C MET A 1 -12.91 -3.71 -25.81
N SER A 2 -13.57 -2.63 -26.24
CA SER A 2 -13.30 -1.32 -25.66
C SER A 2 -13.77 -1.33 -24.22
N ILE A 3 -12.87 -1.10 -23.28
CA ILE A 3 -13.20 -0.92 -21.87
C ILE A 3 -14.32 0.12 -21.77
N ASN A 4 -15.40 -0.18 -21.06
CA ASN A 4 -16.44 0.83 -20.84
C ASN A 4 -16.04 1.76 -19.67
N TRP A 5 -16.70 2.91 -19.53
CA TRP A 5 -16.29 3.89 -18.51
C TRP A 5 -16.35 3.32 -17.08
N LYS A 6 -17.30 2.43 -16.78
CA LYS A 6 -17.43 1.78 -15.46
C LYS A 6 -16.28 0.82 -15.19
N GLU A 7 -15.86 0.07 -16.21
CA GLU A 7 -14.69 -0.79 -16.11
C GLU A 7 -13.43 0.03 -15.83
N TYR A 8 -13.27 1.20 -16.45
CA TYR A 8 -12.13 2.09 -16.19
C TYR A 8 -12.13 2.64 -14.75
N GLN A 9 -13.30 3.02 -14.22
CA GLN A 9 -13.48 3.42 -12.82
C GLN A 9 -13.13 2.28 -11.85
N GLU A 10 -13.65 1.08 -12.10
CA GLU A 10 -13.39 -0.07 -11.23
C GLU A 10 -11.92 -0.47 -11.26
N GLU A 11 -11.29 -0.40 -12.43
CA GLU A 11 -9.85 -0.64 -12.59
C GLU A 11 -9.00 0.37 -11.80
N ALA A 12 -9.43 1.64 -11.75
CA ALA A 12 -8.79 2.65 -10.90
C ALA A 12 -8.96 2.32 -9.41
N ALA A 13 -10.15 1.94 -8.97
CA ALA A 13 -10.41 1.58 -7.58
C ALA A 13 -9.65 0.32 -7.14
N GLU A 14 -9.59 -0.71 -7.99
CA GLU A 14 -8.76 -1.91 -7.78
C GLU A 14 -7.29 -1.55 -7.61
N PHE A 15 -6.79 -0.60 -8.41
CA PHE A 15 -5.43 -0.12 -8.26
C PHE A 15 -5.20 0.49 -6.87
N PHE A 16 -6.04 1.41 -6.39
CA PHE A 16 -5.90 1.98 -5.05
C PHE A 16 -6.03 0.92 -3.93
N ARG A 17 -6.92 -0.07 -4.08
CA ARG A 17 -7.01 -1.19 -3.13
C ARG A 17 -5.76 -2.06 -3.13
N SER A 18 -5.16 -2.31 -4.30
CA SER A 18 -3.91 -3.08 -4.41
C SER A 18 -2.73 -2.40 -3.71
N LEU A 19 -2.86 -1.10 -3.45
CA LEU A 19 -1.91 -0.27 -2.73
C LEU A 19 -2.16 -0.24 -1.21
N GLY A 20 -3.17 -0.96 -0.72
CA GLY A 20 -3.55 -1.01 0.70
C GLY A 20 -4.46 0.14 1.14
N LEU A 21 -5.05 0.88 0.21
CA LEU A 21 -5.98 1.98 0.51
C LEU A 21 -7.42 1.48 0.45
N GLU A 22 -8.32 2.13 1.19
CA GLU A 22 -9.76 1.91 1.05
C GLU A 22 -10.23 2.67 -0.21
N ALA A 23 -10.88 1.98 -1.15
CA ALA A 23 -11.41 2.64 -2.35
C ALA A 23 -12.79 2.08 -2.73
N GLU A 24 -13.76 2.98 -2.84
CA GLU A 24 -15.17 2.70 -3.15
C GLU A 24 -15.58 3.45 -4.44
N THR A 25 -16.37 2.79 -5.29
CA THR A 25 -16.82 3.33 -6.58
C THR A 25 -18.27 3.82 -6.53
N ASP A 26 -18.63 4.77 -7.39
CA ASP A 26 -20.00 5.34 -7.49
C ASP A 26 -20.54 5.89 -6.15
N VAL A 27 -19.74 6.71 -5.44
CA VAL A 27 -20.08 7.20 -4.10
C VAL A 27 -20.61 8.64 -4.16
N THR A 28 -21.80 8.87 -3.61
CA THR A 28 -22.29 10.24 -3.36
C THR A 28 -21.81 10.73 -1.99
N ILE A 29 -21.08 11.85 -1.98
CA ILE A 29 -20.63 12.51 -0.74
C ILE A 29 -21.32 13.87 -0.54
N GLU A 30 -21.55 14.24 0.71
CA GLU A 30 -22.11 15.55 1.08
C GLU A 30 -20.96 16.56 1.20
N GLY A 31 -20.98 17.59 0.35
CA GLY A 31 -20.14 18.78 0.52
C GLY A 31 -20.84 19.85 1.35
N VAL A 32 -20.14 20.94 1.63
CA VAL A 32 -20.68 22.07 2.39
C VAL A 32 -21.86 22.73 1.67
N ARG A 33 -21.87 22.72 0.33
CA ARG A 33 -22.90 23.39 -0.48
C ARG A 33 -23.85 22.43 -1.17
N THR A 34 -23.36 21.28 -1.60
CA THR A 34 -24.15 20.31 -2.36
C THR A 34 -23.57 18.90 -2.24
N LYS A 35 -24.35 17.92 -2.66
CA LYS A 35 -23.88 16.57 -2.91
C LYS A 35 -23.08 16.49 -4.21
N HIS A 36 -22.07 15.64 -4.21
CA HIS A 36 -21.25 15.33 -5.38
C HIS A 36 -21.20 13.82 -5.57
N ASP A 37 -21.43 13.36 -6.80
CA ASP A 37 -21.25 11.97 -7.19
C ASP A 37 -19.80 11.79 -7.64
N ILE A 38 -19.07 10.91 -6.95
CA ILE A 38 -17.65 10.68 -7.14
C ILE A 38 -17.43 9.31 -7.77
N ASP A 39 -16.62 9.27 -8.83
CA ASP A 39 -16.30 8.03 -9.54
C ASP A 39 -15.56 7.04 -8.62
N VAL A 40 -14.49 7.48 -7.93
CA VAL A 40 -13.82 6.69 -6.87
C VAL A 40 -13.48 7.56 -5.66
N LEU A 41 -13.96 7.15 -4.48
CA LEU A 41 -13.59 7.73 -3.20
C LEU A 41 -12.50 6.88 -2.55
N VAL A 42 -11.34 7.48 -2.28
CA VAL A 42 -10.20 6.79 -1.66
C VAL A 42 -9.98 7.34 -0.25
N LYS A 43 -9.81 6.45 0.71
CA LYS A 43 -9.53 6.77 2.11
C LYS A 43 -8.32 6.01 2.63
N SER A 44 -7.63 6.64 3.58
CA SER A 44 -6.54 6.01 4.32
C SER A 44 -6.44 6.62 5.71
N HIS A 45 -6.05 5.81 6.68
CA HIS A 45 -5.69 6.25 8.01
C HIS A 45 -4.21 6.00 8.25
N HIS A 46 -3.43 7.06 8.46
CA HIS A 46 -1.99 6.93 8.70
C HIS A 46 -1.53 7.88 9.81
N ALA A 47 -0.83 7.33 10.81
CA ALA A 47 -0.25 8.08 11.93
C ALA A 47 -1.25 9.02 12.66
N GLY A 48 -2.52 8.61 12.77
CA GLY A 48 -3.58 9.39 13.42
C GLY A 48 -4.23 10.47 12.53
N PHE A 49 -3.92 10.50 11.24
CA PHE A 49 -4.54 11.39 10.26
C PHE A 49 -5.40 10.59 9.28
N ASP A 50 -6.62 11.08 9.07
CA ASP A 50 -7.49 10.61 7.99
C ASP A 50 -7.17 11.37 6.71
N ILE A 51 -6.97 10.63 5.62
CA ILE A 51 -6.71 11.18 4.30
C ILE A 51 -7.87 10.76 3.39
N THR A 52 -8.45 11.73 2.68
CA THR A 52 -9.52 11.52 1.71
C THR A 52 -9.11 12.05 0.35
N TRP A 53 -9.10 11.20 -0.67
CA TRP A 53 -8.92 11.59 -2.07
C TRP A 53 -10.18 11.35 -2.88
N ILE A 54 -10.46 12.29 -3.78
CA ILE A 54 -11.56 12.22 -4.75
C ILE A 54 -10.95 11.94 -6.12
N VAL A 55 -11.35 10.86 -6.75
CA VAL A 55 -10.85 10.47 -8.07
C VAL A 55 -11.98 10.55 -9.08
N GLU A 56 -11.72 11.23 -10.19
CA GLU A 56 -12.61 11.40 -11.32
C GLU A 56 -11.99 10.72 -12.56
N CYS A 57 -12.77 9.88 -13.23
CA CYS A 57 -12.37 9.05 -14.35
C CYS A 57 -12.95 9.59 -15.66
N LYS A 58 -12.10 10.14 -16.55
CA LYS A 58 -12.50 10.63 -17.87
C LYS A 58 -12.03 9.69 -18.97
N HIS A 59 -12.83 8.66 -19.22
CA HIS A 59 -12.59 7.69 -20.29
C HIS A 59 -13.05 8.21 -21.67
N TRP A 60 -12.35 9.24 -22.17
CA TRP A 60 -12.69 9.94 -23.41
C TRP A 60 -11.65 9.69 -24.51
N GLN A 61 -12.02 9.96 -25.77
CA GLN A 61 -11.08 9.93 -26.89
C GLN A 61 -10.33 11.26 -27.09
N LYS A 62 -10.81 12.34 -26.46
CA LYS A 62 -10.24 13.69 -26.60
C LYS A 62 -9.67 14.16 -25.27
N PRO A 63 -8.56 14.91 -25.30
CA PRO A 63 -7.94 15.43 -24.09
C PRO A 63 -8.91 16.23 -23.22
N VAL A 64 -8.80 16.02 -21.91
CA VAL A 64 -9.64 16.67 -20.91
C VAL A 64 -9.33 18.17 -20.85
N SER A 65 -10.39 18.98 -20.82
CA SER A 65 -10.29 20.44 -20.82
C SER A 65 -10.13 21.03 -19.42
N LYS A 66 -9.69 22.29 -19.39
CA LYS A 66 -9.53 23.11 -18.17
C LYS A 66 -10.77 23.12 -17.27
N LEU A 67 -11.96 23.09 -17.85
CA LEU A 67 -13.22 23.15 -17.09
C LEU A 67 -13.37 21.98 -16.12
N HIS A 68 -12.92 20.78 -16.49
CA HIS A 68 -13.03 19.60 -15.64
C HIS A 68 -12.08 19.68 -14.45
N VAL A 69 -10.87 20.18 -14.65
CA VAL A 69 -9.90 20.42 -13.57
C VAL A 69 -10.46 21.46 -12.59
N LEU A 70 -11.01 22.57 -13.08
CA LEU A 70 -11.63 23.58 -12.22
C LEU A 70 -12.85 23.05 -11.48
N GLY A 71 -13.67 22.21 -12.14
CA GLY A 71 -14.81 21.54 -11.51
C GLY A 71 -14.37 20.65 -10.35
N LEU A 72 -13.39 19.76 -10.58
CA LEU A 72 -12.86 18.89 -9.52
C LEU A 72 -12.25 19.70 -8.37
N ARG A 73 -11.56 20.80 -8.64
CA ARG A 73 -11.03 21.68 -7.58
C ARG A 73 -12.13 22.23 -6.68
N GLU A 74 -13.28 22.60 -7.25
CA GLU A 74 -14.41 23.08 -6.47
C GLU A 74 -15.01 21.95 -5.63
N ILE A 75 -15.14 20.74 -6.17
CA ILE A 75 -15.62 19.56 -5.43
C ILE A 75 -14.69 19.26 -4.24
N VAL A 76 -13.38 19.25 -4.46
CA VAL A 76 -12.39 19.01 -3.40
C VAL A 76 -12.49 20.09 -2.31
N SER A 77 -12.62 21.36 -2.71
CA SER A 77 -12.80 22.49 -1.78
C SER A 77 -14.12 22.40 -1.00
N ASP A 78 -15.21 21.98 -1.65
CA ASP A 78 -16.54 21.89 -1.04
C ASP A 78 -16.66 20.70 -0.07
N THR A 79 -15.92 19.63 -0.31
CA THR A 79 -15.96 18.39 0.48
C THR A 79 -14.87 18.33 1.55
N GLY A 80 -13.84 19.16 1.44
CA GLY A 80 -12.69 19.14 2.34
C GLY A 80 -11.72 17.98 2.09
N ALA A 81 -11.81 17.33 0.93
CA ALA A 81 -10.86 16.28 0.56
C ALA A 81 -9.42 16.84 0.43
N ASP A 82 -8.43 16.02 0.78
CA ASP A 82 -7.02 16.41 0.74
C ASP A 82 -6.53 16.61 -0.69
N ARG A 83 -6.98 15.74 -1.60
CA ARG A 83 -6.59 15.76 -3.01
C ARG A 83 -7.74 15.38 -3.94
N GLY A 84 -7.71 15.96 -5.13
CA GLY A 84 -8.45 15.48 -6.29
C GLY A 84 -7.49 14.84 -7.30
N ILE A 85 -7.88 13.74 -7.92
CA ILE A 85 -7.12 13.09 -9.00
C ILE A 85 -8.05 12.96 -10.20
N LEU A 86 -7.65 13.50 -11.34
CA LEU A 86 -8.38 13.38 -12.59
C LEU A 86 -7.61 12.43 -13.51
N LEU A 87 -8.21 11.28 -13.83
CA LEU A 87 -7.61 10.23 -14.64
C LEU A 87 -8.11 10.28 -16.09
N SER A 88 -7.20 10.29 -17.07
CA SER A 88 -7.53 10.23 -18.50
C SER A 88 -6.40 9.65 -19.34
N GLU A 89 -6.67 8.56 -20.05
CA GLU A 89 -5.73 7.97 -21.03
C GLU A 89 -5.54 8.84 -22.28
N SER A 90 -6.51 9.71 -22.59
CA SER A 90 -6.40 10.65 -23.73
C SER A 90 -5.62 11.92 -23.39
N GLY A 91 -5.12 12.03 -22.16
CA GLY A 91 -4.35 13.17 -21.67
C GLY A 91 -5.20 14.42 -21.42
N PHE A 92 -4.51 15.56 -21.35
CA PHE A 92 -5.05 16.85 -20.90
C PHE A 92 -4.62 17.98 -21.85
N GLN A 93 -5.49 18.96 -22.03
CA GLN A 93 -5.14 20.20 -22.72
C GLN A 93 -4.12 21.00 -21.89
N SER A 94 -3.27 21.81 -22.52
CA SER A 94 -2.26 22.62 -21.81
C SER A 94 -2.87 23.49 -20.71
N GLY A 95 -4.00 24.15 -20.99
CA GLY A 95 -4.71 24.96 -20.00
C GLY A 95 -5.33 24.16 -18.85
N ALA A 96 -5.52 22.86 -19.00
CA ALA A 96 -5.94 21.96 -17.91
C ALA A 96 -4.76 21.62 -17.01
N ILE A 97 -3.60 21.30 -17.59
CA ILE A 97 -2.36 21.07 -16.85
C ILE A 97 -1.97 22.32 -16.05
N GLU A 98 -1.99 23.50 -16.69
CA GLU A 98 -1.75 24.78 -16.03
C GLU A 98 -2.70 25.04 -14.85
N ALA A 99 -3.97 24.63 -14.97
CA ALA A 99 -4.97 24.83 -13.93
C ALA A 99 -4.84 23.87 -12.74
N ALA A 100 -4.16 22.73 -12.93
CA ALA A 100 -3.85 21.75 -11.91
C ALA A 100 -2.55 22.08 -11.16
N ASN A 101 -1.58 22.70 -11.84
CA ASN A 101 -0.30 23.07 -11.26
C ASN A 101 -0.47 23.93 -9.99
N LEU A 102 0.30 23.59 -8.95
CA LEU A 102 0.28 24.26 -7.64
C LEU A 102 -1.08 24.22 -6.94
N THR A 103 -1.88 23.18 -7.19
CA THR A 103 -3.15 22.93 -6.51
C THR A 103 -3.16 21.55 -5.86
N ASN A 104 -4.23 21.24 -5.12
CA ASN A 104 -4.52 19.92 -4.59
C ASN A 104 -5.16 18.98 -5.63
N VAL A 105 -5.27 19.39 -6.90
CA VAL A 105 -5.73 18.54 -7.99
C VAL A 105 -4.54 18.08 -8.84
N HIS A 106 -4.45 16.77 -9.04
CA HIS A 106 -3.48 16.12 -9.91
C HIS A 106 -4.17 15.59 -11.18
N VAL A 107 -3.50 15.69 -12.32
CA VAL A 107 -3.98 15.20 -13.61
C VAL A 107 -2.96 14.21 -14.17
N THR A 108 -3.41 13.01 -14.52
CA THR A 108 -2.54 11.94 -15.03
C THR A 108 -3.38 10.85 -15.71
N SER A 109 -2.74 9.82 -16.29
CA SER A 109 -3.44 8.61 -16.72
C SER A 109 -3.34 7.52 -15.65
N LEU A 110 -4.20 6.50 -15.70
CA LEU A 110 -4.11 5.39 -14.75
C LEU A 110 -2.79 4.61 -14.96
N GLU A 111 -2.33 4.50 -16.20
CA GLU A 111 -1.04 3.89 -16.53
C GLU A 111 0.15 4.65 -15.91
N GLU A 112 0.20 5.97 -16.08
CA GLU A 112 1.28 6.80 -15.53
C GLU A 112 1.20 6.85 -14.00
N PHE A 113 -0.01 6.90 -13.45
CA PHE A 113 -0.23 6.83 -12.01
C PHE A 113 0.22 5.49 -11.44
N ARG A 114 -0.01 4.37 -12.13
CA ARG A 114 0.55 3.06 -11.74
C ARG A 114 2.06 3.09 -11.66
N LEU A 115 2.73 3.66 -12.64
CA LEU A 115 4.19 3.70 -12.65
C LEU A 115 4.77 4.59 -11.54
N SER A 116 4.19 5.78 -11.34
CA SER A 116 4.67 6.77 -10.36
C SER A 116 4.25 6.46 -8.92
N ALA A 117 2.97 6.14 -8.70
CA ALA A 117 2.45 5.86 -7.37
C ALA A 117 2.96 4.52 -6.83
N SER A 118 3.28 3.54 -7.68
CA SER A 118 3.89 2.29 -7.22
C SER A 118 5.16 2.53 -6.43
N SER A 119 6.11 3.36 -6.90
CA SER A 119 7.38 3.51 -6.19
C SER A 119 7.22 4.13 -4.80
N ASP A 120 6.44 5.20 -4.69
CA ASP A 120 6.24 5.92 -3.43
C ASP A 120 5.38 5.12 -2.46
N ILE A 121 4.30 4.49 -2.95
CA ILE A 121 3.41 3.72 -2.09
C ILE A 121 4.06 2.41 -1.65
N TYR A 122 4.78 1.71 -2.53
CA TYR A 122 5.55 0.56 -2.05
C TYR A 122 6.65 1.01 -1.09
N SER A 123 7.24 2.19 -1.24
CA SER A 123 8.17 2.70 -0.22
C SER A 123 7.49 2.92 1.14
N MET A 124 6.25 3.44 1.16
CA MET A 124 5.44 3.55 2.38
C MET A 124 5.08 2.18 2.96
N ARG A 125 4.60 1.24 2.13
CA ARG A 125 4.23 -0.11 2.53
C ARG A 125 5.44 -0.90 3.07
N LEU A 126 6.61 -0.77 2.44
CA LEU A 126 7.84 -1.38 2.93
C LEU A 126 8.25 -0.81 4.30
N ARG A 127 8.01 0.49 4.54
CA ARG A 127 8.24 1.12 5.85
C ARG A 127 7.28 0.58 6.91
N GLU A 128 6.00 0.48 6.59
CA GLU A 128 5.00 -0.10 7.49
C GLU A 128 5.35 -1.55 7.85
N LEU A 129 5.73 -2.38 6.86
CA LEU A 129 6.19 -3.75 7.09
C LEU A 129 7.43 -3.81 7.98
N TYR A 130 8.37 -2.87 7.79
CA TYR A 130 9.56 -2.77 8.63
C TYR A 130 9.20 -2.44 10.09
N ASP A 131 8.32 -1.47 10.31
CA ASP A 131 7.87 -1.09 11.65
C ASP A 131 7.16 -2.26 12.35
N ARG A 132 6.33 -3.01 11.62
CA ARG A 132 5.68 -4.24 12.13
C ARG A 132 6.69 -5.33 12.49
N VAL A 133 7.70 -5.56 11.65
CA VAL A 133 8.79 -6.51 11.92
C VAL A 133 9.58 -6.11 13.16
N GLU A 134 9.92 -4.83 13.31
CA GLU A 134 10.64 -4.34 14.49
C GLU A 134 9.79 -4.47 15.77
N SER A 135 8.48 -4.20 15.70
CA SER A 135 7.57 -4.45 16.83
C SER A 135 7.52 -5.93 17.21
N CYS A 136 7.40 -6.84 16.23
CA CYS A 136 7.42 -8.28 16.48
C CYS A 136 8.74 -8.75 17.07
N LYS A 137 9.86 -8.19 16.60
CA LYS A 137 11.20 -8.48 17.10
C LYS A 137 11.35 -8.08 18.56
N GLU A 138 10.93 -6.88 18.95
CA GLU A 138 10.93 -6.43 20.35
C GLU A 138 10.12 -7.39 21.22
N ARG A 139 8.85 -7.64 20.87
CA ARG A 139 7.96 -8.59 21.56
C ARG A 139 8.61 -9.97 21.71
N TYR A 140 9.18 -10.50 20.63
CA TYR A 140 9.79 -11.84 20.63
C TYR A 140 11.04 -11.95 21.51
N TRP A 141 11.88 -10.91 21.57
CA TRP A 141 13.09 -10.94 22.38
C TRP A 141 12.83 -10.71 23.87
N ASP A 142 11.71 -10.09 24.23
CA ASP A 142 11.24 -9.98 25.62
C ASP A 142 10.79 -11.34 26.21
N ILE A 143 10.43 -12.31 25.37
CA ILE A 143 9.98 -13.64 25.82
C ILE A 143 11.19 -14.53 26.16
N PRO A 144 11.25 -15.12 27.37
CA PRO A 144 12.29 -16.07 27.74
C PRO A 144 12.40 -17.23 26.74
N LYS A 145 13.61 -17.72 26.48
CA LYS A 145 13.87 -18.75 25.46
C LYS A 145 13.01 -20.01 25.63
N GLY A 146 12.87 -20.51 26.87
CA GLY A 146 12.07 -21.72 27.13
C GLY A 146 10.59 -21.53 26.80
N VAL A 147 10.05 -20.36 27.16
CA VAL A 147 8.66 -19.99 26.88
C VAL A 147 8.43 -19.86 25.37
N ARG A 148 9.39 -19.31 24.61
CA ARG A 148 9.28 -19.29 23.14
C ARG A 148 9.18 -20.67 22.51
N ILE A 149 9.86 -21.67 23.09
CA ILE A 149 9.79 -23.06 22.62
C ILE A 149 8.42 -23.66 22.96
N GLU A 150 7.98 -23.50 24.21
CA GLU A 150 6.69 -23.99 24.70
C GLU A 150 5.51 -23.47 23.87
N HIS A 151 5.56 -22.21 23.46
CA HIS A 151 4.51 -21.56 22.67
C HIS A 151 4.74 -21.65 21.15
N GLY A 152 5.70 -22.44 20.67
CA GLY A 152 5.92 -22.65 19.23
C GLY A 152 6.37 -21.40 18.46
N LEU A 153 6.93 -20.40 19.15
CA LEU A 153 7.54 -19.20 18.56
C LEU A 153 8.98 -19.47 18.09
N ARG A 154 9.60 -20.54 18.62
CA ARG A 154 10.94 -20.98 18.29
C ARG A 154 11.01 -22.51 18.29
N PRO A 155 11.69 -23.14 17.33
CA PRO A 155 11.89 -24.58 17.36
C PRO A 155 12.95 -24.98 18.40
N GLU A 156 12.90 -26.23 18.81
CA GLU A 156 14.05 -26.88 19.46
C GLU A 156 15.27 -26.90 18.52
N VAL A 157 16.45 -27.05 19.10
CA VAL A 157 17.70 -27.05 18.31
C VAL A 157 17.68 -28.18 17.28
N GLY A 158 17.75 -27.81 15.99
CA GLY A 158 17.79 -28.76 14.86
C GLY A 158 16.44 -29.07 14.22
N ALA A 159 15.33 -28.57 14.78
CA ALA A 159 14.01 -28.67 14.15
C ALA A 159 13.79 -27.56 13.11
N TRP A 160 12.95 -27.84 12.11
CA TRP A 160 12.67 -26.98 10.95
C TRP A 160 11.34 -26.21 11.04
N ASP A 161 10.68 -26.26 12.20
CA ASP A 161 9.41 -25.57 12.43
C ASP A 161 9.56 -24.05 12.42
N PHE A 162 8.43 -23.35 12.55
CA PHE A 162 8.37 -21.90 12.62
C PHE A 162 9.39 -21.33 13.61
N SER A 163 10.12 -20.30 13.20
CA SER A 163 11.12 -19.63 14.02
C SER A 163 11.00 -18.13 13.85
N GLY A 164 10.52 -17.44 14.88
CA GLY A 164 10.42 -15.97 14.90
C GLY A 164 11.76 -15.30 14.64
N ALA A 165 12.86 -15.87 15.15
CA ALA A 165 14.20 -15.35 14.85
C ALA A 165 14.54 -15.39 13.35
N ARG A 166 14.20 -16.48 12.65
CA ARG A 166 14.43 -16.58 11.20
C ARG A 166 13.56 -15.59 10.41
N VAL A 167 12.31 -15.40 10.84
CA VAL A 167 11.41 -14.43 10.21
C VAL A 167 11.97 -13.02 10.36
N VAL A 168 12.39 -12.62 11.56
CA VAL A 168 13.01 -11.31 11.81
C VAL A 168 14.26 -11.11 10.97
N GLU A 169 15.19 -12.08 11.00
CA GLU A 169 16.45 -12.00 10.25
C GLU A 169 16.21 -11.87 8.74
N LEU A 170 15.32 -12.70 8.19
CA LEU A 170 14.95 -12.66 6.77
C LEU A 170 14.31 -11.32 6.40
N CYS A 171 13.26 -10.92 7.12
CA CYS A 171 12.49 -9.73 6.78
C CYS A 171 13.34 -8.46 6.92
N SER A 172 14.14 -8.36 7.97
CA SER A 172 15.03 -7.22 8.19
C SER A 172 16.04 -7.06 7.06
N ASP A 173 16.71 -8.14 6.64
CA ASP A 173 17.69 -8.08 5.55
C ASP A 173 17.04 -7.66 4.23
N ILE A 174 15.91 -8.28 3.87
CA ILE A 174 15.20 -7.98 2.62
C ILE A 174 14.69 -6.53 2.61
N LEU A 175 14.05 -6.07 3.68
CA LEU A 175 13.49 -4.72 3.75
C LEU A 175 14.59 -3.65 3.73
N MET A 176 15.70 -3.84 4.46
CA MET A 176 16.83 -2.90 4.44
C MET A 176 17.47 -2.79 3.04
N ARG A 177 17.51 -3.88 2.28
CA ARG A 177 17.97 -3.84 0.87
C ARG A 177 16.93 -3.16 -0.02
N ALA A 178 15.64 -3.43 0.19
CA ALA A 178 14.55 -2.89 -0.61
C ALA A 178 14.49 -1.35 -0.52
N PHE A 179 14.77 -0.78 0.65
CA PHE A 179 14.87 0.67 0.85
C PHE A 179 15.97 1.35 0.03
N ARG A 180 16.96 0.61 -0.48
CA ARG A 180 17.99 1.18 -1.38
C ARG A 180 17.43 1.46 -2.78
N GLY A 181 16.28 0.90 -3.14
CA GLY A 181 15.65 1.10 -4.43
C GLY A 181 16.38 0.45 -5.61
N VAL A 182 17.37 -0.42 -5.36
CA VAL A 182 18.16 -1.09 -6.41
C VAL A 182 17.59 -2.48 -6.66
N TYR A 183 17.07 -2.70 -7.87
CA TYR A 183 16.49 -3.96 -8.32
C TYR A 183 17.20 -4.47 -9.60
N PRO A 184 17.33 -5.79 -9.83
CA PRO A 184 16.83 -6.87 -8.99
C PRO A 184 17.59 -6.98 -7.66
N LEU A 185 16.83 -7.21 -6.58
CA LEU A 185 17.32 -7.34 -5.22
C LEU A 185 17.60 -8.82 -4.93
N ILE A 186 18.83 -9.14 -4.54
CA ILE A 186 19.24 -10.49 -4.16
C ILE A 186 19.84 -10.43 -2.75
N SER A 187 19.46 -11.41 -1.93
CA SER A 187 20.02 -11.59 -0.60
C SER A 187 20.99 -12.77 -0.58
N ASP A 188 22.16 -12.54 0.01
CA ASP A 188 23.15 -13.56 0.36
C ASP A 188 22.99 -14.04 1.82
N HIS A 189 21.98 -13.55 2.54
CA HIS A 189 21.71 -13.95 3.91
C HIS A 189 21.22 -15.40 3.97
N LEU A 190 21.73 -16.20 4.91
CA LEU A 190 21.40 -17.62 5.03
C LEU A 190 19.89 -17.85 5.15
N ALA A 191 19.18 -17.00 5.90
CA ALA A 191 17.72 -17.09 6.05
C ALA A 191 16.97 -16.96 4.71
N ALA A 192 17.47 -16.15 3.76
CA ALA A 192 16.87 -16.01 2.44
C ALA A 192 17.14 -17.24 1.56
N LEU A 193 18.37 -17.77 1.62
CA LEU A 193 18.77 -18.95 0.83
C LEU A 193 17.99 -20.22 1.20
N VAL A 194 17.53 -20.33 2.44
CA VAL A 194 16.80 -21.52 2.93
C VAL A 194 15.29 -21.33 2.98
N THR A 195 14.79 -20.14 2.66
CA THR A 195 13.35 -19.85 2.67
C THR A 195 12.82 -19.90 1.22
N PRO A 196 11.87 -20.79 0.91
CA PRO A 196 11.32 -20.90 -0.44
C PRO A 196 10.81 -19.56 -0.97
N GLY A 197 11.16 -19.22 -2.21
CA GLY A 197 10.75 -17.98 -2.86
C GLY A 197 11.62 -16.75 -2.58
N PHE A 198 12.62 -16.85 -1.68
CA PHE A 198 13.52 -15.75 -1.34
C PHE A 198 14.92 -15.86 -1.97
N SER A 199 15.26 -17.02 -2.55
CA SER A 199 16.55 -17.26 -3.22
C SER A 199 16.66 -16.63 -4.61
N ASP A 200 15.53 -16.45 -5.31
CA ASP A 200 15.51 -16.14 -6.74
C ASP A 200 15.63 -14.63 -7.03
N GLY A 201 15.59 -13.81 -5.97
CA GLY A 201 15.65 -12.36 -6.02
C GLY A 201 14.31 -11.71 -6.38
N PHE A 202 14.19 -10.43 -6.05
CA PHE A 202 12.99 -9.62 -6.26
C PHE A 202 13.24 -8.58 -7.34
N LYS A 203 12.30 -8.39 -8.26
CA LYS A 203 12.41 -7.45 -9.38
C LYS A 203 11.77 -6.10 -9.09
N SER A 204 10.94 -6.01 -8.05
CA SER A 204 10.25 -4.78 -7.68
C SER A 204 9.94 -4.70 -6.18
N PRO A 205 9.69 -3.50 -5.64
CA PRO A 205 9.18 -3.31 -4.28
C PRO A 205 7.88 -4.08 -4.01
N LYS A 206 7.04 -4.25 -5.04
CA LYS A 206 5.80 -5.02 -4.96
C LYS A 206 6.08 -6.48 -4.60
N GLU A 207 6.98 -7.12 -5.33
CA GLU A 207 7.33 -8.53 -5.09
C GLU A 207 7.91 -8.72 -3.69
N VAL A 208 8.66 -7.74 -3.17
CA VAL A 208 9.15 -7.75 -1.79
C VAL A 208 7.99 -7.68 -0.80
N ALA A 209 7.10 -6.69 -0.94
CA ALA A 209 5.97 -6.50 -0.03
C ALA A 209 5.07 -7.74 -0.02
N ASP A 210 4.73 -8.28 -1.19
CA ASP A 210 3.85 -9.44 -1.35
C ASP A 210 4.47 -10.73 -0.77
N ALA A 211 5.81 -10.86 -0.75
CA ALA A 211 6.50 -11.99 -0.15
C ALA A 211 6.69 -11.87 1.38
N ILE A 212 6.91 -10.65 1.88
CA ILE A 212 7.16 -10.39 3.31
C ILE A 212 5.85 -10.38 4.12
N GLU A 213 4.79 -9.78 3.59
CA GLU A 213 3.49 -9.66 4.25
C GLU A 213 3.00 -10.96 4.94
N PRO A 214 2.92 -12.12 4.26
CA PRO A 214 2.41 -13.34 4.90
C PRO A 214 3.29 -13.83 6.06
N LEU A 215 4.60 -13.59 6.00
CA LEU A 215 5.52 -13.97 7.07
C LEU A 215 5.31 -13.10 8.32
N VAL A 216 5.09 -11.80 8.12
CA VAL A 216 4.80 -10.85 9.21
C VAL A 216 3.45 -11.18 9.85
N VAL A 217 2.41 -11.41 9.04
CA VAL A 217 1.06 -11.76 9.53
C VAL A 217 1.08 -13.07 10.34
N GLU A 218 1.77 -14.11 9.86
CA GLU A 218 1.89 -15.36 10.64
C GLU A 218 2.61 -15.12 11.98
N PHE A 219 3.66 -14.29 11.97
CA PHE A 219 4.43 -14.03 13.18
C PHE A 219 3.65 -13.19 14.20
N GLU A 220 2.95 -12.15 13.75
CA GLU A 220 2.02 -11.36 14.58
C GLU A 220 0.97 -12.27 15.20
N SER A 221 0.31 -13.11 14.41
CA SER A 221 -0.73 -14.03 14.90
C SER A 221 -0.22 -14.97 16.00
N ARG A 222 1.02 -15.48 15.87
CA ARG A 222 1.61 -16.34 16.90
C ARG A 222 1.98 -15.58 18.17
N LEU A 223 2.48 -14.35 18.04
CA LEU A 223 2.76 -13.50 19.20
C LEU A 223 1.47 -13.07 19.91
N ASP A 224 0.41 -12.78 19.16
CA ASP A 224 -0.90 -12.43 19.70
C ASP A 224 -1.50 -13.62 20.47
N ALA A 225 -1.41 -14.84 19.93
CA ALA A 225 -1.83 -16.05 20.63
C ALA A 225 -1.05 -16.29 21.94
N TYR A 226 0.24 -15.94 21.97
CA TYR A 226 1.03 -15.97 23.21
C TYR A 226 0.58 -14.90 24.23
N ASP A 227 0.33 -13.67 23.79
CA ASP A 227 -0.13 -12.59 24.66
C ASP A 227 -1.52 -12.88 25.24
N GLU A 228 -2.41 -13.52 24.47
CA GLU A 228 -3.71 -13.98 24.95
C GLU A 228 -3.60 -15.12 25.97
N ALA A 229 -2.69 -16.07 25.75
CA ALA A 229 -2.46 -17.17 26.69
C ALA A 229 -1.90 -16.67 28.04
N THR A 230 -1.01 -15.67 28.00
CA THR A 230 -0.38 -15.11 29.21
C THR A 230 -1.26 -14.13 29.97
N LYS A 231 -2.19 -13.41 29.31
CA LYS A 231 -3.19 -12.57 29.99
C LYS A 231 -4.20 -13.37 30.85
N ASN A 232 -4.40 -14.64 30.53
CA ASN A 232 -5.34 -15.53 31.21
C ASN A 232 -4.71 -16.33 32.37
N THR A 233 -3.45 -16.06 32.72
CA THR A 233 -2.67 -16.74 33.79
C THR A 233 -2.35 -15.77 34.91
#